data_AF-A0A667ZNS8-F1
#
_entry.id   AF-A0A667ZNS8-F1
#
_cell.length_a   1.000
_cell.length_b   1.000
_cell.length_c   1.000
_cell.angle_alpha   90.00
_cell.angle_beta   90.00
_cell.angle_gamma   90.00
#
_symmetry.space_group_name_H-M   'P 1'
#
loop_
_entity.id
_entity.type
_entity.pdbx_description
1 polymer ?
#
loop_
_entity_poly.entity_id
_entity_poly.type
_entity_poly.pdbx_seq_one_letter_code
_entity_poly.pdbx_strand_id
1 'polypeptide(L)'
;MVSLEYLNHILIRNIRYFYSVLQKVITILLLCHIKHAICSADCSEKHGYCEAPGGCTCRMGWQGPSCNECVRYPGCLHGTCSQPWQCNCQEGWGGLFCDQDLNYCTNHRPCANGATCTNTGQGSYTCTCRPGYGGTNCELETNECDSNPCKNGGSCLDIDLENDYSCTCPQGFYGKNCEIIAMTCADGPCFNGGTCMETLTGGYTCRCPPSYTGSNCEKKLDRCSNSPCLNGECEPHHW
;
A
#
# COMPACT_ATOMS: atom_id res chain seq x y z
N MET A 1 43.23 -78.20 71.44
CA MET A 1 41.77 -77.94 71.37
C MET A 1 41.58 -76.43 71.43
N VAL A 2 41.06 -75.81 70.36
CA VAL A 2 40.73 -74.38 70.37
C VAL A 2 39.42 -74.24 71.14
N SER A 3 39.39 -73.40 72.18
CA SER A 3 38.19 -73.20 73.02
C SER A 3 37.02 -72.71 72.16
N LEU A 4 35.81 -73.25 72.41
CA LEU A 4 34.56 -72.78 71.80
C LEU A 4 34.37 -71.27 71.99
N GLU A 5 34.86 -70.70 73.09
CA GLU A 5 34.82 -69.26 73.35
C GLU A 5 35.66 -68.47 72.34
N TYR A 6 36.81 -69.00 71.92
CA TYR A 6 37.70 -68.35 70.95
C TYR A 6 37.11 -68.33 69.53
N LEU A 7 36.50 -69.44 69.11
CA LEU A 7 35.77 -69.51 67.83
C LEU A 7 34.56 -68.57 67.82
N ASN A 8 33.83 -68.48 68.93
CA ASN A 8 32.69 -67.58 69.06
C ASN A 8 33.13 -66.10 69.02
N HIS A 9 34.25 -65.77 69.65
CA HIS A 9 34.82 -64.43 69.63
C HIS A 9 35.26 -63.98 68.23
N ILE A 10 35.82 -64.89 67.42
CA ILE A 10 36.18 -64.63 66.01
C ILE A 10 34.93 -64.48 65.16
N LEU A 11 33.91 -65.32 65.35
CA LEU A 11 32.64 -65.25 64.63
C LEU A 11 31.93 -63.91 64.87
N ILE A 12 31.82 -63.48 66.14
CA ILE A 12 31.21 -62.21 66.53
C ILE A 12 32.00 -61.03 65.95
N ARG A 13 33.34 -61.09 65.95
CA ARG A 13 34.19 -60.05 65.38
C ARG A 13 34.02 -59.92 63.86
N ASN A 14 33.94 -61.05 63.15
CA ASN A 14 33.68 -61.07 61.70
C ASN A 14 32.26 -60.57 61.36
N ILE A 15 31.25 -60.95 62.14
CA ILE A 15 29.87 -60.46 61.96
C ILE A 15 29.80 -58.94 62.20
N ARG A 16 30.43 -58.42 63.26
CA ARG A 16 30.50 -56.97 63.52
C ARG A 16 31.23 -56.21 62.41
N TYR A 17 32.31 -56.79 61.88
CA TYR A 17 33.04 -56.22 60.76
C TYR A 17 32.18 -56.16 59.48
N PHE A 18 31.52 -57.26 59.12
CA PHE A 18 30.60 -57.32 57.98
C PHE A 18 29.44 -56.34 58.14
N TYR A 19 28.85 -56.24 59.34
CA TYR A 19 27.77 -55.29 59.61
C TYR A 19 28.25 -53.83 59.49
N SER A 20 29.46 -53.52 59.98
CA SER A 20 30.06 -52.18 59.82
C SER A 20 30.34 -51.82 58.36
N VAL A 21 30.84 -52.77 57.57
CA VAL A 21 31.08 -52.57 56.13
C VAL A 21 29.77 -52.42 55.37
N LEU A 22 28.78 -53.27 55.66
CA LEU A 22 27.45 -53.22 55.05
C LEU A 22 26.74 -51.90 55.39
N GLN A 23 26.82 -51.44 56.64
CA GLN A 23 26.24 -50.17 57.07
C GLN A 23 26.96 -48.99 56.41
N LYS A 24 28.29 -49.03 56.23
CA LYS A 24 29.01 -48.01 55.45
C LYS A 24 28.62 -48.01 53.98
N VAL A 25 28.46 -49.17 53.35
CA VAL A 25 28.03 -49.28 51.94
C VAL A 25 26.59 -48.80 51.76
N ILE A 26 25.67 -49.17 52.65
CA ILE A 26 24.29 -48.66 52.68
C ILE A 26 24.28 -47.15 52.90
N THR A 27 25.12 -46.62 53.80
CA THR A 27 25.23 -45.17 54.03
C THR A 27 25.79 -44.46 52.80
N ILE A 28 26.79 -45.02 52.12
CA ILE A 28 27.34 -44.47 50.86
C ILE A 28 26.32 -44.53 49.73
N LEU A 29 25.56 -45.63 49.59
CA LEU A 29 24.49 -45.77 48.60
C LEU A 29 23.35 -44.78 48.87
N LEU A 30 22.92 -44.62 50.14
CA LEU A 30 21.93 -43.62 50.55
C LEU A 30 22.42 -42.18 50.35
N LEU A 31 23.70 -41.88 50.63
CA LEU A 31 24.30 -40.56 50.39
C LEU A 31 24.53 -40.28 48.89
N CYS A 32 24.79 -41.31 48.08
CA CYS A 32 24.99 -41.19 46.63
C CYS A 32 23.67 -40.96 45.86
N HIS A 33 22.54 -41.39 46.42
CA HIS A 33 21.20 -41.09 45.88
C HIS A 33 20.65 -39.70 46.24
N ILE A 34 21.39 -38.91 47.06
CA ILE A 34 20.94 -37.59 47.54
C ILE A 34 22.01 -36.53 47.27
N LYS A 35 22.48 -36.46 46.02
CA LYS A 35 23.10 -35.23 45.48
C LYS A 35 22.27 -34.70 44.33
N HIS A 36 21.01 -34.39 44.60
CA HIS A 36 20.34 -33.39 43.78
C HIS A 36 21.02 -32.06 44.12
N ALA A 37 21.71 -31.46 43.16
CA ALA A 37 22.20 -30.10 43.31
C ALA A 37 21.00 -29.22 43.70
N ILE A 38 21.13 -28.45 44.77
CA ILE A 38 20.06 -27.52 45.18
C ILE A 38 20.16 -26.31 44.27
N CYS A 39 19.17 -26.12 43.40
CA CYS A 39 19.15 -25.00 42.47
C CYS A 39 18.98 -23.68 43.23
N SER A 40 19.24 -22.55 42.54
CA SER A 40 18.92 -21.24 43.09
C SER A 40 17.46 -21.19 43.55
N ALA A 41 17.17 -20.47 44.64
CA ALA A 41 15.86 -20.44 45.29
C ALA A 41 14.72 -20.02 44.34
N ASP A 42 15.02 -19.14 43.39
CA ASP A 42 14.03 -18.61 42.42
C ASP A 42 13.99 -19.41 41.11
N CYS A 43 14.75 -20.50 40.99
CA CYS A 43 14.82 -21.28 39.76
C CYS A 43 13.50 -22.02 39.51
N SER A 44 12.97 -21.90 38.28
CA SER A 44 11.74 -22.58 37.88
C SER A 44 11.84 -24.10 38.02
N GLU A 45 10.95 -24.70 38.81
CA GLU A 45 10.91 -26.17 38.97
C GLU A 45 10.54 -26.89 37.66
N LYS A 46 9.75 -26.23 36.80
CA LYS A 46 9.28 -26.81 35.53
C LYS A 46 10.27 -26.57 34.40
N HIS A 47 10.84 -25.37 34.34
CA HIS A 47 11.56 -24.89 33.18
C HIS A 47 13.07 -24.73 33.40
N GLY A 48 13.54 -24.90 34.63
CA GLY A 48 14.95 -24.88 35.00
C GLY A 48 15.46 -26.24 35.48
N TYR A 49 16.77 -26.37 35.54
CA TYR A 49 17.49 -27.42 36.26
C TYR A 49 18.88 -26.90 36.68
N CYS A 50 19.60 -27.63 37.52
CA CYS A 50 20.93 -27.23 37.95
C CYS A 50 21.87 -28.43 38.07
N GLU A 51 23.11 -28.24 37.61
CA GLU A 51 24.20 -29.22 37.71
C GLU A 51 25.11 -28.93 38.91
N ALA A 52 25.13 -27.66 39.37
CA ALA A 52 25.87 -27.20 40.53
C ALA A 52 24.94 -26.45 41.51
N PRO A 53 25.20 -26.51 42.83
CA PRO A 53 24.43 -25.78 43.82
C PRO A 53 24.40 -24.27 43.54
N GLY A 54 23.22 -23.65 43.67
CA GLY A 54 23.03 -22.22 43.41
C GLY A 54 22.99 -21.82 41.93
N GLY A 55 23.16 -22.76 41.00
CA GLY A 55 22.95 -22.52 39.57
C GLY A 55 21.47 -22.60 39.16
N CYS A 56 21.16 -22.07 37.98
CA CYS A 56 19.89 -22.28 37.29
C CYS A 56 20.15 -22.25 35.77
N THR A 57 19.96 -23.39 35.12
CA THR A 57 20.09 -23.56 33.67
C THR A 57 18.71 -23.77 33.08
N CYS A 58 18.35 -22.99 32.06
CA CYS A 58 17.03 -23.04 31.47
C CYS A 58 16.89 -24.16 30.45
N ARG A 59 15.73 -24.80 30.45
CA ARG A 59 15.33 -25.74 29.40
C ARG A 59 15.08 -24.97 28.10
N MET A 60 15.16 -25.70 26.99
CA MET A 60 14.93 -25.16 25.64
C MET A 60 13.63 -24.34 25.57
N GLY A 61 13.75 -23.09 25.11
CA GLY A 61 12.61 -22.19 24.97
C GLY A 61 12.34 -21.29 26.19
N TRP A 62 13.12 -21.41 27.26
CA TRP A 62 13.04 -20.55 28.46
C TRP A 62 14.35 -19.81 28.68
N GLN A 63 14.26 -18.62 29.30
CA GLN A 63 15.37 -17.72 29.54
C GLN A 63 15.17 -16.93 30.84
N GLY A 64 16.12 -16.03 31.11
CA GLY A 64 16.15 -15.22 32.32
C GLY A 64 16.82 -15.94 33.49
N PRO A 65 17.10 -15.22 34.60
CA PRO A 65 17.85 -15.76 35.74
C PRO A 65 17.10 -16.86 36.50
N SER A 66 15.76 -16.89 36.40
CA SER A 66 14.87 -17.85 37.04
C SER A 66 14.24 -18.87 36.08
N CYS A 67 14.50 -18.77 34.78
CA CYS A 67 13.88 -19.61 33.74
C CYS A 67 12.34 -19.54 33.67
N ASN A 68 11.74 -18.44 34.12
CA ASN A 68 10.29 -18.22 34.02
C ASN A 68 9.89 -17.34 32.84
N GLU A 69 10.86 -16.87 32.05
CA GLU A 69 10.61 -16.06 30.86
C GLU A 69 10.68 -16.95 29.62
N CYS A 70 9.69 -16.87 28.74
CA CYS A 70 9.74 -17.58 27.47
C CYS A 70 10.71 -16.89 26.50
N VAL A 71 11.33 -17.70 25.64
CA VAL A 71 12.07 -17.22 24.47
C VAL A 71 11.07 -17.00 23.34
N ARG A 72 11.03 -15.78 22.81
CA ARG A 72 10.19 -15.42 21.65
C ARG A 72 10.66 -16.17 20.40
N TYR A 73 9.79 -16.27 19.40
CA TYR A 73 10.18 -16.82 18.09
C TYR A 73 11.41 -16.05 17.54
N PRO A 74 12.45 -16.72 17.00
CA PRO A 74 13.61 -16.03 16.45
C PRO A 74 13.22 -15.02 15.36
N GLY A 75 13.61 -13.75 15.52
CA GLY A 75 13.22 -12.66 14.62
C GLY A 75 11.97 -11.89 15.05
N CYS A 76 11.34 -12.23 16.18
CA CYS A 76 10.23 -11.47 16.73
C CYS A 76 10.65 -10.05 17.12
N LEU A 77 10.15 -9.04 16.39
CA LEU A 77 10.45 -7.63 16.60
C LEU A 77 9.51 -7.03 17.65
N HIS A 78 8.27 -6.72 17.26
CA HIS A 78 7.28 -6.03 18.10
C HIS A 78 6.24 -6.99 18.70
N GLY A 79 6.71 -8.04 19.37
CA GLY A 79 5.84 -9.05 19.97
C GLY A 79 6.32 -9.59 21.31
N THR A 80 5.42 -10.24 22.03
CA THR A 80 5.66 -10.93 23.30
C THR A 80 5.43 -12.44 23.17
N CYS A 81 5.67 -13.21 24.22
CA CYS A 81 5.35 -14.63 24.24
C CYS A 81 4.65 -14.99 25.55
N SER A 82 3.76 -15.99 25.49
CA SER A 82 3.17 -16.63 26.69
C SER A 82 3.69 -18.05 26.85
N GLN A 83 4.14 -18.66 25.75
CA GLN A 83 4.84 -19.93 25.68
C GLN A 83 6.06 -19.79 24.77
N PRO A 84 7.07 -20.67 24.89
CA PRO A 84 8.22 -20.65 24.02
C PRO A 84 7.86 -20.63 22.53
N TRP A 85 8.65 -19.90 21.75
CA TRP A 85 8.53 -19.82 20.30
C TRP A 85 7.22 -19.18 19.81
N GLN A 86 6.58 -18.36 20.64
CA GLN A 86 5.50 -17.49 20.22
C GLN A 86 6.02 -16.09 19.88
N CYS A 87 5.27 -15.39 19.03
CA CYS A 87 5.43 -13.97 18.78
C CYS A 87 4.03 -13.35 18.68
N ASN A 88 3.48 -12.99 19.83
CA ASN A 88 2.18 -12.35 19.96
C ASN A 88 2.37 -10.85 19.70
N CYS A 89 1.89 -10.37 18.55
CA CYS A 89 2.13 -8.99 18.14
C CYS A 89 1.46 -7.98 19.08
N GLN A 90 2.18 -6.88 19.33
CA GLN A 90 1.64 -5.72 19.99
C GLN A 90 0.60 -5.03 19.09
N GLU A 91 -0.25 -4.20 19.68
CA GLU A 91 -1.25 -3.43 18.93
C GLU A 91 -0.59 -2.59 17.83
N GLY A 92 -1.15 -2.64 16.62
CA GLY A 92 -0.61 -1.97 15.44
C GLY A 92 0.47 -2.73 14.68
N TRP A 93 0.91 -3.91 15.16
CA TRP A 93 1.88 -4.76 14.46
C TRP A 93 1.27 -6.09 14.00
N GLY A 94 1.78 -6.62 12.89
CA GLY A 94 1.32 -7.88 12.31
C GLY A 94 2.44 -8.69 11.66
N GLY A 95 2.05 -9.78 11.02
CA GLY A 95 2.98 -10.74 10.41
C GLY A 95 3.47 -11.80 11.39
N LEU A 96 4.20 -12.79 10.87
CA LEU A 96 4.74 -13.89 11.68
C LEU A 96 5.78 -13.41 12.70
N PHE A 97 6.49 -12.33 12.36
CA PHE A 97 7.58 -11.78 13.16
C PHE A 97 7.23 -10.45 13.84
N CYS A 98 5.97 -10.00 13.74
CA CYS A 98 5.53 -8.70 14.22
C CYS A 98 6.40 -7.56 13.67
N ASP A 99 6.70 -7.65 12.38
CA ASP A 99 7.57 -6.77 11.60
C ASP A 99 6.78 -5.87 10.63
N GLN A 100 5.48 -6.12 10.51
CA GLN A 100 4.58 -5.39 9.64
C GLN A 100 3.85 -4.28 10.42
N ASP A 101 4.08 -3.02 10.08
CA ASP A 101 3.34 -1.89 10.66
C ASP A 101 1.95 -1.80 10.00
N LEU A 102 0.91 -2.12 10.77
CA LEU A 102 -0.48 -2.09 10.30
C LEU A 102 -1.05 -0.67 10.22
N ASN A 103 -0.36 0.30 10.82
CA ASN A 103 -0.70 1.72 10.88
C ASN A 103 0.28 2.57 10.04
N TYR A 104 0.85 1.97 8.99
CA TYR A 104 1.89 2.60 8.17
C TYR A 104 1.49 3.98 7.64
N CYS A 105 0.29 4.12 7.07
CA CYS A 105 -0.20 5.40 6.53
C CYS A 105 -0.25 6.53 7.57
N THR A 106 -0.70 6.24 8.80
CA THR A 106 -0.80 7.25 9.85
C THR A 106 0.57 7.62 10.42
N ASN A 107 1.49 6.65 10.48
CA ASN A 107 2.83 6.84 11.03
C ASN A 107 3.78 7.54 10.05
N HIS A 108 3.71 7.18 8.76
CA HIS A 108 4.70 7.58 7.76
C HIS A 108 4.19 8.59 6.72
N ARG A 109 2.87 8.65 6.46
CA ARG A 109 2.25 9.52 5.46
C ARG A 109 3.00 9.51 4.10
N PRO A 110 3.16 8.34 3.47
CA PRO A 110 4.05 8.18 2.30
C PRO A 110 3.55 8.86 1.02
N CYS A 111 2.24 9.09 0.87
CA CYS A 111 1.66 9.61 -0.36
C CYS A 111 1.82 11.15 -0.49
N ALA A 112 2.30 11.59 -1.65
CA ALA A 112 2.53 12.99 -2.00
C ALA A 112 1.28 13.64 -2.63
N ASN A 113 1.37 14.95 -2.91
CA ASN A 113 0.40 15.71 -3.73
C ASN A 113 -1.07 15.58 -3.31
N GLY A 114 -1.31 15.44 -2.01
CA GLY A 114 -2.66 15.32 -1.45
C GLY A 114 -3.38 14.02 -1.80
N ALA A 115 -2.63 12.99 -2.24
CA ALA A 115 -3.13 11.65 -2.46
C ALA A 115 -3.61 10.98 -1.16
N THR A 116 -4.47 9.97 -1.30
CA THR A 116 -5.05 9.25 -0.16
C THR A 116 -4.26 7.98 0.10
N CYS A 117 -3.69 7.85 1.29
CA CYS A 117 -3.02 6.62 1.74
C CYS A 117 -4.01 5.64 2.33
N THR A 118 -3.91 4.37 1.97
CA THR A 118 -4.66 3.26 2.59
C THR A 118 -3.75 2.10 2.94
N ASN A 119 -3.86 1.59 4.17
CA ASN A 119 -3.16 0.39 4.59
C ASN A 119 -3.85 -0.82 3.95
N THR A 120 -3.11 -1.68 3.25
CA THR A 120 -3.68 -2.84 2.54
C THR A 120 -3.80 -4.08 3.43
N GLY A 121 -3.39 -3.98 4.69
CA GLY A 121 -3.08 -5.14 5.53
C GLY A 121 -1.73 -5.75 5.14
N GLN A 122 -1.18 -6.59 6.02
CA GLN A 122 0.14 -7.22 5.86
C GLN A 122 1.36 -6.26 5.88
N GLY A 123 1.23 -5.10 6.54
CA GLY A 123 2.34 -4.13 6.63
C GLY A 123 2.64 -3.38 5.35
N SER A 124 1.71 -3.39 4.40
CA SER A 124 1.83 -2.66 3.13
C SER A 124 0.79 -1.54 3.04
N TYR A 125 1.03 -0.61 2.13
CA TYR A 125 0.17 0.53 1.86
C TYR A 125 -0.03 0.71 0.35
N THR A 126 -1.04 1.48 -0.02
CA THR A 126 -1.25 1.97 -1.38
C THR A 126 -1.69 3.43 -1.37
N CYS A 127 -1.26 4.17 -2.38
CA CYS A 127 -1.61 5.57 -2.59
C CYS A 127 -2.60 5.70 -3.73
N THR A 128 -3.77 6.27 -3.45
CA THR A 128 -4.72 6.68 -4.49
C THR A 128 -4.38 8.11 -4.91
N CYS A 129 -3.75 8.22 -6.09
CA CYS A 129 -3.32 9.49 -6.64
C CYS A 129 -4.50 10.36 -7.05
N ARG A 130 -4.33 11.68 -6.93
CA ARG A 130 -5.23 12.64 -7.54
C ARG A 130 -5.03 12.62 -9.07
N PRO A 131 -6.04 13.04 -9.85
CA PRO A 131 -5.85 13.30 -11.27
C PRO A 131 -4.62 14.20 -11.51
N GLY A 132 -3.83 13.91 -12.54
CA GLY A 132 -2.59 14.63 -12.88
C GLY A 132 -1.35 14.10 -12.16
N TYR A 133 -1.47 13.07 -11.30
CA TYR A 133 -0.34 12.51 -10.56
C TYR A 133 -0.23 10.99 -10.72
N GLY A 134 1.01 10.50 -10.77
CA GLY A 134 1.37 9.10 -10.87
C GLY A 134 2.60 8.76 -10.03
N GLY A 135 3.10 7.53 -10.17
CA GLY A 135 4.15 6.97 -9.32
C GLY A 135 3.59 6.19 -8.13
N THR A 136 4.46 5.48 -7.41
CA THR A 136 4.05 4.62 -6.28
C THR A 136 3.49 5.45 -5.12
N ASN A 137 4.02 6.65 -4.93
CA ASN A 137 3.64 7.59 -3.88
C ASN A 137 2.94 8.83 -4.44
N CYS A 138 2.50 8.81 -5.70
CA CYS A 138 1.90 9.96 -6.38
C CYS A 138 2.83 11.18 -6.46
N GLU A 139 4.13 10.91 -6.53
CA GLU A 139 5.21 11.90 -6.55
C GLU A 139 5.48 12.48 -7.95
N LEU A 140 5.05 11.77 -8.99
CA LEU A 140 5.24 12.18 -10.38
C LEU A 140 4.03 12.97 -10.82
N GLU A 141 4.27 14.10 -11.44
CA GLU A 141 3.24 14.88 -12.13
C GLU A 141 3.12 14.34 -13.57
N THR A 142 1.90 14.24 -14.07
CA THR A 142 1.60 13.62 -15.36
C THR A 142 1.55 14.71 -16.38
N ASN A 143 2.48 14.69 -17.34
CA ASN A 143 2.46 15.66 -18.41
C ASN A 143 1.39 15.29 -19.45
N GLU A 144 0.28 16.01 -19.47
CA GLU A 144 -0.82 15.75 -20.39
C GLU A 144 -0.45 16.00 -21.86
N CYS A 145 0.61 16.80 -22.10
CA CYS A 145 1.13 17.09 -23.43
C CYS A 145 1.94 15.94 -24.05
N ASP A 146 2.40 14.95 -23.28
CA ASP A 146 3.14 13.77 -23.80
C ASP A 146 2.33 12.99 -24.85
N SER A 147 1.00 13.02 -24.73
CA SER A 147 0.07 12.40 -25.67
C SER A 147 -0.11 13.17 -26.99
N ASN A 148 0.51 14.36 -27.12
CA ASN A 148 0.37 15.31 -28.22
C ASN A 148 -1.12 15.57 -28.57
N PRO A 149 -1.91 16.13 -27.62
CA PRO A 149 -3.34 16.29 -27.82
C PRO A 149 -3.69 17.40 -28.82
N CYS A 150 -2.87 18.45 -28.92
CA CYS A 150 -3.07 19.57 -29.84
C CYS A 150 -2.85 19.16 -31.30
N LYS A 151 -3.77 19.57 -32.18
CA LYS A 151 -3.78 19.26 -33.62
C LYS A 151 -3.34 20.47 -34.44
N ASN A 152 -3.14 20.24 -35.74
CA ASN A 152 -2.87 21.27 -36.74
C ASN A 152 -1.69 22.20 -36.41
N GLY A 153 -0.67 21.69 -35.71
CA GLY A 153 0.50 22.47 -35.31
C GLY A 153 0.31 23.34 -34.06
N GLY A 154 -0.76 23.12 -33.29
CA GLY A 154 -0.95 23.75 -32.00
C GLY A 154 0.14 23.39 -30.99
N SER A 155 0.59 24.38 -30.22
CA SER A 155 1.56 24.17 -29.13
C SER A 155 0.83 23.78 -27.86
N CYS A 156 1.27 22.70 -27.21
CA CYS A 156 0.68 22.22 -25.97
C CYS A 156 1.38 22.84 -24.76
N LEU A 157 0.59 23.26 -23.79
CA LEU A 157 1.04 23.66 -22.46
C LEU A 157 0.33 22.78 -21.44
N ASP A 158 1.14 22.10 -20.66
CA ASP A 158 0.71 21.33 -19.50
C ASP A 158 0.26 22.29 -18.40
N ILE A 159 -0.89 22.04 -17.78
CA ILE A 159 -1.39 22.87 -16.68
C ILE A 159 -1.69 21.98 -15.47
N ASP A 160 -0.94 22.20 -14.38
CA ASP A 160 -0.97 21.39 -13.15
C ASP A 160 -2.34 21.41 -12.38
N LEU A 161 -3.40 21.93 -12.99
CA LEU A 161 -4.76 21.97 -12.47
C LEU A 161 -5.56 20.75 -12.95
N GLU A 162 -5.76 19.79 -12.04
CA GLU A 162 -6.78 18.73 -12.20
C GLU A 162 -6.64 17.85 -13.46
N ASN A 163 -5.41 17.54 -13.90
CA ASN A 163 -5.16 16.68 -15.07
C ASN A 163 -5.60 17.33 -16.39
N ASP A 164 -5.17 18.58 -16.64
CA ASP A 164 -5.62 19.34 -17.79
C ASP A 164 -4.45 19.92 -18.60
N TYR A 165 -4.75 20.31 -19.84
CA TYR A 165 -3.79 20.92 -20.75
C TYR A 165 -4.45 22.05 -21.53
N SER A 166 -3.63 22.96 -22.03
CA SER A 166 -4.06 24.04 -22.92
C SER A 166 -3.33 23.98 -24.25
N CYS A 167 -4.07 24.13 -25.35
CA CYS A 167 -3.50 24.26 -26.68
C CYS A 167 -3.50 25.72 -27.14
N THR A 168 -2.33 26.21 -27.52
CA THR A 168 -2.21 27.48 -28.27
C THR A 168 -2.35 27.19 -29.75
N CYS A 169 -3.49 27.57 -30.32
CA CYS A 169 -3.82 27.28 -31.70
C CYS A 169 -3.19 28.28 -32.69
N PRO A 170 -2.70 27.81 -33.85
CA PRO A 170 -2.26 28.69 -34.93
C PRO A 170 -3.44 29.47 -35.49
N GLN A 171 -3.15 30.57 -36.19
CA GLN A 171 -4.18 31.40 -36.83
C GLN A 171 -5.07 30.55 -37.75
N GLY A 172 -6.38 30.68 -37.60
CA GLY A 172 -7.36 29.91 -38.38
C GLY A 172 -7.71 28.54 -37.79
N PHE A 173 -7.24 28.20 -36.58
CA PHE A 173 -7.67 26.99 -35.87
C PHE A 173 -8.22 27.33 -34.48
N TYR A 174 -9.21 26.56 -34.04
CA TYR A 174 -9.93 26.73 -32.77
C TYR A 174 -10.30 25.37 -32.16
N GLY A 175 -10.91 25.40 -30.97
CA GLY A 175 -11.26 24.21 -30.19
C GLY A 175 -10.22 23.89 -29.11
N LYS A 176 -10.54 22.97 -28.19
CA LYS A 176 -9.63 22.60 -27.08
C LYS A 176 -8.32 22.04 -27.61
N ASN A 177 -8.37 21.36 -28.75
CA ASN A 177 -7.26 20.65 -29.36
C ASN A 177 -6.88 21.27 -30.71
N CYS A 178 -7.32 22.49 -31.03
CA CYS A 178 -7.10 23.14 -32.33
C CYS A 178 -7.64 22.31 -33.52
N GLU A 179 -8.68 21.51 -33.28
CA GLU A 179 -9.29 20.59 -34.23
C GLU A 179 -10.27 21.28 -35.20
N ILE A 180 -10.76 22.47 -34.83
CA ILE A 180 -11.74 23.22 -35.62
C ILE A 180 -10.99 24.14 -36.56
N ILE A 181 -11.26 24.03 -37.87
CA ILE A 181 -10.69 24.90 -38.89
C ILE A 181 -11.63 26.09 -39.10
N ALA A 182 -11.10 27.31 -39.02
CA ALA A 182 -11.80 28.51 -39.44
C ALA A 182 -12.01 28.44 -40.95
N MET A 183 -13.26 28.28 -41.37
CA MET A 183 -13.58 28.43 -42.79
C MET A 183 -13.30 29.87 -43.21
N THR A 184 -12.64 30.03 -44.35
CA THR A 184 -12.30 31.32 -44.95
C THR A 184 -13.06 31.51 -46.25
N CYS A 185 -12.99 32.70 -46.85
CA CYS A 185 -13.53 32.94 -48.18
C CYS A 185 -12.80 32.16 -49.28
N ALA A 186 -11.56 31.72 -49.04
CA ALA A 186 -10.84 30.88 -49.99
C ALA A 186 -11.49 29.50 -50.17
N ASP A 187 -12.23 29.03 -49.17
CA ASP A 187 -12.93 27.74 -49.19
C ASP A 187 -14.29 27.81 -49.94
N GLY A 188 -14.64 28.97 -50.47
CA GLY A 188 -15.89 29.20 -51.20
C GLY A 188 -17.17 28.93 -50.39
N PRO A 189 -17.32 29.41 -49.15
CA PRO A 189 -18.43 29.04 -48.28
C PRO A 189 -19.79 29.65 -48.70
N CYS A 190 -19.78 30.67 -49.57
CA CYS A 190 -20.99 31.35 -50.02
C CYS A 190 -21.52 30.73 -51.31
N PHE A 191 -22.67 30.07 -51.23
CA PHE A 191 -23.32 29.42 -52.36
C PHE A 191 -24.06 30.42 -53.27
N ASN A 192 -24.48 29.94 -54.44
CA ASN A 192 -25.39 30.63 -55.36
C ASN A 192 -24.91 32.02 -55.81
N GLY A 193 -23.60 32.24 -55.89
CA GLY A 193 -23.01 33.51 -56.29
C GLY A 193 -22.96 34.57 -55.18
N GLY A 194 -23.10 34.17 -53.91
CA GLY A 194 -22.89 35.06 -52.77
C GLY A 194 -21.49 35.65 -52.72
N THR A 195 -21.37 36.92 -52.33
CA THR A 195 -20.07 37.56 -52.12
C THR A 195 -19.56 37.20 -50.73
N CYS A 196 -18.41 36.54 -50.65
CA CYS A 196 -17.77 36.25 -49.38
C CYS A 196 -16.94 37.44 -48.87
N MET A 197 -16.99 37.70 -47.57
CA MET A 197 -16.20 38.73 -46.89
C MET A 197 -15.57 38.14 -45.63
N GLU A 198 -14.26 38.28 -45.48
CA GLU A 198 -13.54 37.88 -44.26
C GLU A 198 -13.96 38.76 -43.08
N THR A 199 -14.06 38.18 -41.89
CA THR A 199 -14.33 38.92 -40.65
C THR A 199 -13.03 39.31 -39.97
N LEU A 200 -13.06 40.43 -39.23
CA LEU A 200 -11.88 40.94 -38.51
C LEU A 200 -11.39 40.01 -37.39
N THR A 201 -12.20 39.03 -36.97
CA THR A 201 -11.91 38.09 -35.87
C THR A 201 -11.45 36.71 -36.36
N GLY A 202 -11.30 36.50 -37.68
CA GLY A 202 -11.03 35.19 -38.27
C GLY A 202 -12.34 34.42 -38.50
N GLY A 203 -12.69 34.22 -39.77
CA GLY A 203 -13.94 33.62 -40.23
C GLY A 203 -14.53 34.39 -41.40
N TYR A 204 -15.72 34.02 -41.87
CA TYR A 204 -16.34 34.65 -43.03
C TYR A 204 -17.78 35.10 -42.77
N THR A 205 -18.27 35.99 -43.62
CA THR A 205 -19.69 36.30 -43.76
C THR A 205 -20.06 36.36 -45.24
N CYS A 206 -21.28 35.91 -45.57
CA CYS A 206 -21.78 35.91 -46.94
C CYS A 206 -22.79 37.03 -47.14
N ARG A 207 -22.56 37.84 -48.18
CA ARG A 207 -23.58 38.74 -48.71
C ARG A 207 -24.33 38.04 -49.84
N CYS A 208 -25.59 37.68 -49.57
CA CYS A 208 -26.39 36.91 -50.50
C CYS A 208 -26.98 37.75 -51.64
N PRO A 209 -27.14 37.17 -52.84
CA PRO A 209 -27.90 37.80 -53.92
C PRO A 209 -29.39 37.97 -53.54
N PRO A 210 -30.15 38.85 -54.22
CA PRO A 210 -31.54 39.18 -53.86
C PRO A 210 -32.54 38.02 -53.83
N SER A 211 -32.17 36.87 -54.41
CA SER A 211 -33.03 35.67 -54.50
C SER A 211 -32.63 34.57 -53.51
N TYR A 212 -31.66 34.81 -52.62
CA TYR A 212 -31.15 33.81 -51.68
C TYR A 212 -31.04 34.37 -50.25
N THR A 213 -31.09 33.47 -49.27
CA THR A 213 -31.01 33.73 -47.83
C THR A 213 -30.28 32.58 -47.13
N GLY A 214 -30.08 32.69 -45.81
CA GLY A 214 -29.23 31.79 -45.03
C GLY A 214 -27.81 32.35 -44.83
N SER A 215 -27.08 31.79 -43.88
CA SER A 215 -25.73 32.27 -43.52
C SER A 215 -24.72 32.05 -44.65
N ASN A 216 -24.96 31.06 -45.52
CA ASN A 216 -24.12 30.69 -46.64
C ASN A 216 -24.83 30.89 -47.98
N CYS A 217 -25.96 31.61 -48.00
CA CYS A 217 -26.80 31.82 -49.19
C CYS A 217 -27.34 30.51 -49.80
N GLU A 218 -27.51 29.49 -48.97
CA GLU A 218 -27.90 28.14 -49.37
C GLU A 218 -29.40 27.99 -49.64
N LYS A 219 -30.23 28.92 -49.14
CA LYS A 219 -31.69 28.87 -49.26
C LYS A 219 -32.17 29.86 -50.33
N LYS A 220 -33.11 29.44 -51.18
CA LYS A 220 -33.82 30.38 -52.05
C LYS A 220 -34.72 31.26 -51.17
N LEU A 221 -34.70 32.58 -51.41
CA LEU A 221 -35.50 33.53 -50.64
C LEU A 221 -36.98 33.28 -50.90
N ASP A 222 -37.70 32.86 -49.86
CA ASP A 222 -39.15 32.80 -49.87
C ASP A 222 -39.73 34.13 -49.39
N ARG A 223 -40.20 34.94 -50.34
CA ARG A 223 -40.81 36.24 -50.07
C ARG A 223 -42.18 36.12 -49.38
N CYS A 224 -42.76 34.93 -49.36
CA CYS A 224 -44.06 34.65 -48.75
C CYS A 224 -43.94 34.10 -47.32
N SER A 225 -42.73 33.77 -46.85
CA SER A 225 -42.51 33.12 -45.55
C SER A 225 -42.99 33.93 -44.33
N ASN A 226 -43.14 35.26 -44.46
CA ASN A 226 -43.64 36.13 -43.38
C ASN A 226 -45.03 36.73 -43.68
N SER A 227 -45.77 36.17 -44.64
CA SER A 227 -47.09 36.66 -45.07
C SER A 227 -47.14 38.20 -45.18
N PRO A 228 -46.27 38.82 -46.01
CA PRO A 228 -46.18 40.27 -46.09
C PRO A 228 -47.46 40.94 -46.63
N CYS A 229 -48.34 40.16 -47.26
CA CYS A 229 -49.62 40.64 -47.78
C CYS A 229 -50.63 40.78 -46.63
N LEU A 230 -51.03 42.02 -46.31
CA LEU A 230 -52.03 42.29 -45.28
C LEU A 230 -53.42 41.74 -45.65
N ASN A 231 -53.72 41.68 -46.95
CA ASN A 231 -54.94 41.10 -47.51
C ASN A 231 -54.61 40.42 -48.86
N GLY A 232 -54.74 39.10 -48.93
CA GLY A 232 -54.50 38.30 -50.14
C GLY A 232 -53.50 37.14 -49.93
N GLU A 233 -53.50 36.18 -50.86
CA GLU A 233 -52.51 35.09 -50.88
C GLU A 233 -51.22 35.57 -51.57
N CYS A 234 -50.08 35.22 -50.98
CA CYS A 234 -48.77 35.49 -51.56
C CYS A 234 -48.42 34.36 -52.51
N GLU A 235 -48.27 34.66 -53.80
CA GLU A 235 -47.81 33.67 -54.79
C GLU A 235 -46.32 33.87 -55.11
N PRO A 236 -45.48 32.83 -54.95
CA PRO A 236 -44.08 32.91 -55.36
C PRO A 236 -43.96 32.94 -56.89
N HIS A 237 -43.22 33.91 -57.42
CA HIS A 237 -42.92 33.96 -58.84
C HIS A 237 -41.95 32.84 -59.23
N HIS A 238 -42.43 31.85 -59.98
CA HIS A 238 -41.62 30.83 -60.63
C HIS A 238 -41.20 31.34 -62.02
N TRP A 239 -39.92 31.65 -62.16
CA TRP A 239 -39.28 31.86 -63.47
C TRP A 239 -38.47 30.61 -63.77
#